data_AF-A0A9P5H834-F1
#
_entry.id   AF-A0A9P5H834-F1
#
_cell.length_a   1.000
_cell.length_b   1.000
_cell.length_c   1.000
_cell.angle_alpha   90.00
_cell.angle_beta   90.00
_cell.angle_gamma   90.00
#
_symmetry.space_group_name_H-M   'P 1'
#
loop_
_entity.id
_entity.type
_entity.pdbx_description
1 polymer ?
#
loop_
_entity_poly.entity_id
_entity_poly.type
_entity_poly.pdbx_seq_one_letter_code
_entity_poly.pdbx_strand_id
1 'polypeptide(L)'
;MPGFFKLFHRSKSSTTPSPPPPLTSTTPPEEHPQGLEVVAEGVDPVIEYKASAIPNYQYLYDHARALVSDLSRKRKITNTLERPIIFIAHSIGGLVLKSALIHSDAARQGALLEQRSIKLSTYGILFMGTPHQGGNGVQLGRVLANVASVFIAADDRLLKHLERDSEWLQQQLGQYGPISGDFVTKFAYEEYKTPTLLGHSIMVVPKASAVVPGQADAEPIVAHGDHISMVKFPSRDNVDYTTVSEQLQIMAMEAEDTVQSRWEADRRAESERPDTPPTPSSTVIPFRRDPKFVSRSDILERIHQLCFQPAGRMALVGLGGVG
;
A
#
# COMPACT_ATOMS: atom_id res chain seq x y z
N MET A 1 16.28 -17.34 10.84
CA MET A 1 16.52 -17.78 9.46
C MET A 1 15.44 -17.19 8.57
N PRO A 2 15.75 -16.60 7.40
CA PRO A 2 14.75 -16.00 6.53
C PRO A 2 14.07 -17.11 5.71
N GLY A 3 12.77 -17.30 5.93
CA GLY A 3 11.95 -18.30 5.23
C GLY A 3 11.59 -17.83 3.83
N PHE A 4 12.05 -18.58 2.83
CA PHE A 4 11.68 -18.44 1.42
C PHE A 4 10.27 -19.02 1.18
N PHE A 5 9.47 -18.36 0.35
CA PHE A 5 8.30 -19.01 -0.28
C PHE A 5 8.31 -18.76 -1.79
N LYS A 6 7.95 -19.81 -2.53
CA LYS A 6 8.15 -20.03 -3.95
C LYS A 6 6.79 -20.07 -4.64
N LEU A 7 6.68 -19.43 -5.80
CA LEU A 7 5.47 -19.39 -6.62
C LEU A 7 5.33 -20.70 -7.41
N PHE A 8 4.17 -21.38 -7.36
CA PHE A 8 3.81 -22.40 -8.34
C PHE A 8 2.72 -21.89 -9.28
N HIS A 9 2.89 -22.16 -10.57
CA HIS A 9 1.97 -21.81 -11.64
C HIS A 9 1.30 -23.10 -12.14
N ARG A 10 -0.04 -23.14 -12.20
CA ARG A 10 -0.76 -24.18 -12.95
C ARG A 10 -1.46 -23.56 -14.15
N SER A 11 -0.95 -23.88 -15.34
CA SER A 11 -1.65 -23.68 -16.60
C SER A 11 -2.74 -24.76 -16.73
N LYS A 12 -3.96 -24.36 -17.12
CA LYS A 12 -5.02 -25.31 -17.53
C LYS A 12 -4.74 -25.73 -18.97
N SER A 13 -4.52 -27.03 -19.21
CA SER A 13 -4.79 -27.63 -20.52
C SER A 13 -5.69 -28.85 -20.35
N SER A 14 -6.73 -28.91 -21.19
CA SER A 14 -7.68 -30.00 -21.31
C SER A 14 -7.22 -30.98 -22.37
N THR A 15 -7.11 -32.28 -22.06
CA THR A 15 -7.51 -33.43 -22.93
C THR A 15 -7.27 -34.79 -22.23
N THR A 16 -8.36 -35.58 -22.13
CA THR A 16 -8.57 -37.05 -22.05
C THR A 16 -7.53 -38.04 -21.48
N PRO A 17 -7.95 -39.15 -20.81
CA PRO A 17 -7.10 -40.01 -19.99
C PRO A 17 -6.43 -41.16 -20.76
N SER A 18 -5.23 -41.56 -20.30
CA SER A 18 -4.57 -42.84 -20.65
C SER A 18 -4.08 -43.55 -19.36
N PRO A 19 -3.94 -44.89 -19.36
CA PRO A 19 -3.87 -45.71 -18.13
C PRO A 19 -2.45 -45.76 -17.50
N PRO A 20 -2.31 -46.18 -16.22
CA PRO A 20 -1.06 -46.01 -15.47
C PRO A 20 -0.09 -47.20 -15.62
N PRO A 21 1.23 -46.97 -15.58
CA PRO A 21 2.24 -48.01 -15.35
C PRO A 21 2.60 -48.18 -13.85
N PRO A 22 3.31 -49.26 -13.46
CA PRO A 22 3.25 -49.84 -12.12
C PRO A 22 4.21 -49.23 -11.07
N LEU A 23 3.88 -49.47 -9.81
CA LEU A 23 4.59 -49.04 -8.60
C LEU A 23 5.99 -49.68 -8.44
N THR A 24 6.99 -48.85 -8.19
CA THR A 24 8.19 -49.22 -7.42
C THR A 24 8.53 -48.14 -6.39
N SER A 25 8.86 -48.62 -5.19
CA SER A 25 8.99 -47.96 -3.91
C SER A 25 10.20 -47.02 -3.74
N THR A 26 10.00 -45.98 -2.92
CA THR A 26 10.77 -45.58 -1.70
C THR A 26 11.11 -44.08 -1.64
N THR A 27 10.35 -43.32 -0.87
CA THR A 27 10.78 -42.04 -0.27
C THR A 27 10.08 -41.79 1.08
N PRO A 28 10.76 -41.19 2.09
CA PRO A 28 10.21 -40.91 3.43
C PRO A 28 9.23 -39.71 3.43
N PRO A 29 8.46 -39.47 4.52
CA PRO A 29 7.23 -38.68 4.47
C PRO A 29 7.50 -37.20 4.16
N GLU A 30 6.66 -36.69 3.27
CA GLU A 30 6.64 -35.33 2.75
C GLU A 30 6.28 -34.34 3.88
N GLU A 31 7.19 -33.44 4.22
CA GLU A 31 6.91 -32.28 5.06
C GLU A 31 5.97 -31.32 4.30
N HIS A 32 4.74 -31.16 4.80
CA HIS A 32 3.78 -30.19 4.31
C HIS A 32 4.21 -28.76 4.66
N PRO A 33 4.41 -27.84 3.70
CA PRO A 33 4.54 -26.43 4.02
C PRO A 33 3.15 -25.81 4.20
N GLN A 34 2.85 -25.43 5.44
CA GLN A 34 1.76 -24.55 5.81
C GLN A 34 2.05 -23.14 5.25
N GLY A 35 1.24 -22.71 4.28
CA GLY A 35 1.30 -21.37 3.69
C GLY A 35 -0.01 -21.08 2.95
N LEU A 36 -0.66 -19.99 3.35
CA LEU A 36 -1.96 -19.48 2.92
C LEU A 36 -2.26 -19.67 1.41
N GLU A 37 -3.25 -20.49 1.10
CA GLU A 37 -3.94 -20.54 -0.21
C GLU A 37 -5.37 -20.02 0.04
N VAL A 38 -5.66 -18.78 -0.34
CA VAL A 38 -7.04 -18.29 -0.39
C VAL A 38 -7.62 -18.77 -1.71
N VAL A 39 -8.28 -19.92 -1.68
CA VAL A 39 -9.06 -20.44 -2.81
C VAL A 39 -10.44 -19.78 -2.75
N ALA A 40 -10.61 -18.67 -3.47
CA ALA A 40 -11.94 -18.27 -3.93
C ALA A 40 -12.10 -18.91 -5.32
N GLU A 41 -12.88 -19.99 -5.43
CA GLU A 41 -13.21 -20.56 -6.73
C GLU A 41 -13.81 -19.46 -7.62
N GLY A 42 -13.03 -19.02 -8.62
CA GLY A 42 -13.41 -17.97 -9.57
C GLY A 42 -12.55 -16.70 -9.54
N VAL A 43 -11.79 -16.41 -8.47
CA VAL A 43 -11.06 -15.13 -8.34
C VAL A 43 -9.63 -15.31 -7.77
N ASP A 44 -8.62 -15.54 -8.62
CA ASP A 44 -7.19 -15.39 -8.27
C ASP A 44 -6.68 -13.95 -8.47
N PRO A 45 -6.34 -13.11 -7.47
CA PRO A 45 -5.03 -13.36 -6.87
C PRO A 45 -4.85 -12.78 -5.45
N VAL A 46 -4.27 -13.59 -4.56
CA VAL A 46 -3.48 -13.05 -3.46
C VAL A 46 -2.11 -12.67 -4.02
N ILE A 47 -1.81 -11.37 -4.10
CA ILE A 47 -0.42 -10.90 -4.32
C ILE A 47 0.21 -10.71 -2.95
N GLU A 48 1.10 -11.62 -2.56
CA GLU A 48 1.86 -11.51 -1.32
C GLU A 48 3.06 -10.55 -1.52
N TYR A 49 3.01 -9.38 -0.89
CA TYR A 49 4.13 -8.44 -0.82
C TYR A 49 4.78 -8.51 0.57
N LYS A 50 6.08 -8.85 0.63
CA LYS A 50 6.85 -8.93 1.88
C LYS A 50 7.75 -7.71 2.01
N ALA A 51 7.44 -6.83 2.96
CA ALA A 51 8.37 -5.79 3.39
C ALA A 51 9.42 -6.43 4.33
N SER A 52 10.71 -6.37 3.96
CA SER A 52 11.82 -6.67 4.86
C SER A 52 12.01 -5.55 5.89
N ALA A 53 12.66 -5.87 7.03
CA ALA A 53 12.86 -4.96 8.16
C ALA A 53 13.31 -3.55 7.71
N ILE A 54 12.54 -2.54 8.10
CA ILE A 54 12.67 -1.16 7.61
C ILE A 54 13.56 -0.36 8.57
N PRO A 55 14.74 0.12 8.13
CA PRO A 55 15.66 0.85 9.00
C PRO A 55 15.31 2.35 9.17
N ASN A 56 14.45 2.95 8.33
CA ASN A 56 13.88 4.31 8.52
C ASN A 56 12.61 4.56 7.66
N TYR A 57 11.78 5.56 7.93
CA TYR A 57 10.53 5.83 7.19
C TYR A 57 10.66 6.46 5.81
N GLN A 58 11.81 7.06 5.46
CA GLN A 58 12.09 7.40 4.05
C GLN A 58 11.97 6.14 3.17
N TYR A 59 12.33 4.98 3.72
CA TYR A 59 12.13 3.69 3.07
C TYR A 59 10.65 3.31 2.97
N LEU A 60 9.73 3.77 3.82
CA LEU A 60 8.29 3.46 3.68
C LEU A 60 7.73 4.01 2.37
N TYR A 61 8.07 5.25 2.03
CA TYR A 61 7.64 5.85 0.76
C TYR A 61 8.30 5.16 -0.44
N ASP A 62 9.58 4.80 -0.33
CA ASP A 62 10.25 4.04 -1.38
C ASP A 62 9.66 2.62 -1.55
N HIS A 63 9.31 1.94 -0.45
CA HIS A 63 8.58 0.67 -0.47
C HIS A 63 7.19 0.82 -1.09
N ALA A 64 6.49 1.92 -0.81
CA ALA A 64 5.20 2.21 -1.41
C ALA A 64 5.30 2.38 -2.94
N ARG A 65 6.31 3.13 -3.42
CA ARG A 65 6.58 3.27 -4.86
C ARG A 65 6.98 1.96 -5.50
N ALA A 66 7.80 1.16 -4.83
CA ALA A 66 8.18 -0.17 -5.27
C ALA A 66 6.94 -1.08 -5.40
N LEU A 67 6.07 -1.10 -4.39
CA LEU A 67 4.81 -1.85 -4.40
C LEU A 67 3.94 -1.47 -5.61
N VAL A 68 3.73 -0.16 -5.84
CA VAL A 68 2.95 0.31 -7.02
C VAL A 68 3.62 -0.14 -8.32
N SER A 69 4.94 0.02 -8.44
CA SER A 69 5.70 -0.35 -9.64
C SER A 69 5.62 -1.85 -9.94
N ASP A 70 5.79 -2.69 -8.92
CA ASP A 70 5.78 -4.15 -9.05
C ASP A 70 4.38 -4.66 -9.41
N LEU A 71 3.35 -4.16 -8.73
CA LEU A 71 1.96 -4.48 -9.05
C LEU A 71 1.59 -4.03 -10.47
N SER A 72 1.97 -2.81 -10.86
CA SER A 72 1.74 -2.27 -12.20
C SER A 72 2.33 -3.20 -13.26
N ARG A 73 3.61 -3.59 -13.07
CA ARG A 73 4.32 -4.51 -13.97
C ARG A 73 3.63 -5.88 -14.03
N LYS A 74 3.27 -6.45 -12.88
CA LYS A 74 2.63 -7.77 -12.80
C LYS A 74 1.26 -7.77 -13.50
N ARG A 75 0.46 -6.74 -13.27
CA ARG A 75 -0.88 -6.59 -13.86
C ARG A 75 -0.81 -6.35 -15.36
N LYS A 76 0.19 -5.59 -15.82
CA LYS A 76 0.47 -5.41 -17.26
C LYS A 76 0.82 -6.74 -17.94
N ILE A 77 1.73 -7.52 -17.36
CA ILE A 77 2.16 -8.82 -17.92
C ILE A 77 1.01 -9.84 -17.93
N THR A 78 0.11 -9.78 -16.95
CA THR A 78 -1.01 -10.73 -16.82
C THR A 78 -2.30 -10.24 -17.46
N ASN A 79 -2.31 -9.04 -18.05
CA ASN A 79 -3.50 -8.37 -18.59
C ASN A 79 -4.67 -8.29 -17.59
N THR A 80 -4.36 -7.92 -16.34
CA THR A 80 -5.34 -7.88 -15.24
C THR A 80 -5.56 -6.46 -14.71
N LEU A 81 -5.38 -5.42 -15.53
CA LEU A 81 -5.40 -4.01 -15.08
C LEU A 81 -6.67 -3.59 -14.36
N GLU A 82 -7.83 -4.13 -14.71
CA GLU A 82 -9.13 -3.79 -14.10
C GLU A 82 -9.59 -4.82 -13.06
N ARG A 83 -8.83 -5.90 -12.87
CA ARG A 83 -9.21 -6.97 -11.94
C ARG A 83 -9.21 -6.47 -10.49
N PRO A 84 -10.28 -6.69 -9.71
CA PRO A 84 -10.31 -6.23 -8.32
C PRO A 84 -9.11 -6.70 -7.49
N ILE A 85 -8.69 -5.85 -6.55
CA ILE A 85 -7.61 -6.09 -5.59
C ILE A 85 -8.20 -5.98 -4.19
N ILE A 86 -7.94 -6.99 -3.37
CA ILE A 86 -8.16 -6.95 -1.93
C ILE A 86 -6.80 -7.06 -1.26
N PHE A 87 -6.44 -6.09 -0.43
CA PHE A 87 -5.19 -6.11 0.30
C PHE A 87 -5.38 -6.65 1.72
N ILE A 88 -4.45 -7.48 2.17
CA ILE A 88 -4.29 -7.84 3.58
C ILE A 88 -2.96 -7.24 4.02
N ALA A 89 -3.00 -6.25 4.90
CA ALA A 89 -1.82 -5.49 5.29
C ALA A 89 -1.59 -5.59 6.79
N HIS A 90 -0.45 -6.15 7.18
CA HIS A 90 -0.09 -6.36 8.59
C HIS A 90 0.91 -5.31 9.07
N SER A 91 0.74 -4.85 10.32
CA SER A 91 1.72 -4.00 11.01
C SER A 91 2.07 -2.77 10.16
N ILE A 92 3.35 -2.46 10.02
CA ILE A 92 3.88 -1.35 9.21
C ILE A 92 3.54 -1.48 7.71
N GLY A 93 3.24 -2.69 7.22
CA GLY A 93 2.83 -2.93 5.83
C GLY A 93 1.55 -2.17 5.47
N GLY A 94 0.65 -1.93 6.43
CA GLY A 94 -0.52 -1.09 6.20
C GLY A 94 -0.20 0.39 5.98
N LEU A 95 0.89 0.90 6.56
CA LEU A 95 1.36 2.26 6.28
C LEU A 95 2.01 2.38 4.90
N VAL A 96 2.74 1.34 4.49
CA VAL A 96 3.25 1.22 3.12
C VAL A 96 2.09 1.21 2.12
N LEU A 97 1.05 0.42 2.39
CA LEU A 97 -0.12 0.35 1.53
C LEU A 97 -0.85 1.69 1.42
N LYS A 98 -1.10 2.38 2.54
CA LYS A 98 -1.71 3.72 2.51
C LYS A 98 -0.90 4.68 1.66
N SER A 99 0.42 4.70 1.84
CA SER A 99 1.34 5.52 1.04
C SER A 99 1.30 5.14 -0.44
N ALA A 100 1.17 3.85 -0.76
CA ALA A 100 1.08 3.33 -2.12
C ALA A 100 -0.23 3.76 -2.80
N LEU A 101 -1.35 3.72 -2.07
CA LEU A 101 -2.65 4.16 -2.57
C LEU A 101 -2.71 5.68 -2.77
N ILE A 102 -2.11 6.47 -1.87
CA ILE A 102 -1.94 7.92 -2.07
C ILE A 102 -1.09 8.18 -3.33
N HIS A 103 0.04 7.48 -3.48
CA HIS A 103 0.91 7.62 -4.65
C HIS A 103 0.20 7.24 -5.95
N SER A 104 -0.60 6.18 -5.92
CA SER A 104 -1.41 5.71 -7.04
C SER A 104 -2.54 6.69 -7.40
N ASP A 105 -3.19 7.30 -6.40
CA ASP A 105 -4.25 8.30 -6.61
C ASP A 105 -3.70 9.59 -7.25
N ALA A 106 -2.50 10.01 -6.81
CA ALA A 106 -1.79 11.17 -7.37
C ALA A 106 -1.25 10.94 -8.79
N ALA A 107 -1.24 9.69 -9.29
CA ALA A 107 -0.78 9.38 -10.64
C ALA A 107 -1.73 10.02 -11.67
N ARG A 108 -1.17 10.91 -12.51
CA ARG A 108 -1.92 11.63 -13.55
C ARG A 108 -2.50 10.66 -14.57
N GLN A 109 -3.75 10.92 -14.97
CA GLN A 109 -4.43 10.19 -16.03
C GLN A 109 -3.63 10.19 -17.35
N GLY A 110 -3.71 9.09 -18.10
CA GLY A 110 -2.97 8.87 -19.33
C GLY A 110 -1.55 8.34 -19.10
N ALA A 111 -0.60 9.23 -18.79
CA ALA A 111 0.84 8.91 -18.75
C ALA A 111 1.22 7.86 -17.69
N LEU A 112 0.37 7.64 -16.67
CA LEU A 112 0.62 6.72 -15.57
C LEU A 112 -0.60 5.84 -15.25
N LEU A 113 -1.41 5.49 -16.25
CA LEU A 113 -2.62 4.65 -16.08
C LEU A 113 -2.31 3.36 -15.31
N GLU A 114 -1.17 2.72 -15.58
CA GLU A 114 -0.74 1.51 -14.88
C GLU A 114 -0.59 1.72 -13.38
N GLN A 115 -0.01 2.85 -12.95
CA GLN A 115 0.13 3.17 -11.53
C GLN A 115 -1.21 3.53 -10.91
N ARG A 116 -2.04 4.31 -11.62
CA ARG A 116 -3.41 4.67 -11.18
C ARG A 116 -4.32 3.45 -11.06
N SER A 117 -4.09 2.43 -11.89
CA SER A 117 -4.88 1.19 -11.91
C SER A 117 -4.89 0.48 -10.55
N ILE A 118 -3.85 0.68 -9.73
CA ILE A 118 -3.76 0.09 -8.40
C ILE A 118 -4.88 0.63 -7.51
N LYS A 119 -5.00 1.95 -7.36
CA LYS A 119 -6.10 2.56 -6.59
C LYS A 119 -7.46 2.28 -7.21
N LEU A 120 -7.59 2.42 -8.54
CA LEU A 120 -8.86 2.17 -9.23
C LEU A 120 -9.37 0.74 -9.04
N SER A 121 -8.46 -0.24 -9.05
CA SER A 121 -8.83 -1.64 -8.90
C SER A 121 -8.83 -2.12 -7.46
N THR A 122 -8.40 -1.30 -6.49
CA THR A 122 -8.48 -1.67 -5.07
C THR A 122 -9.91 -1.56 -4.61
N TYR A 123 -10.50 -2.69 -4.26
CA TYR A 123 -11.84 -2.74 -3.68
C TYR A 123 -11.78 -2.70 -2.16
N GLY A 124 -11.02 -3.62 -1.56
CA GLY A 124 -11.07 -3.88 -0.13
C GLY A 124 -9.69 -3.91 0.52
N ILE A 125 -9.65 -3.59 1.82
CA ILE A 125 -8.43 -3.62 2.63
C ILE A 125 -8.76 -4.21 4.00
N LEU A 126 -8.03 -5.26 4.38
CA LEU A 126 -8.00 -5.80 5.74
C LEU A 126 -6.68 -5.39 6.41
N PHE A 127 -6.75 -4.46 7.35
CA PHE A 127 -5.61 -4.07 8.17
C PHE A 127 -5.49 -4.98 9.38
N MET A 128 -4.33 -5.60 9.58
CA MET A 128 -4.03 -6.50 10.69
C MET A 128 -3.01 -5.84 11.61
N GLY A 129 -3.44 -5.29 12.75
CA GLY A 129 -2.55 -4.64 13.70
C GLY A 129 -1.78 -3.44 13.10
N THR A 130 -2.35 -2.73 12.12
CA THR A 130 -1.67 -1.58 11.51
C THR A 130 -1.80 -0.33 12.40
N PRO A 131 -0.69 0.37 12.72
CA PRO A 131 -0.76 1.57 13.53
C PRO A 131 -1.22 2.77 12.68
N HIS A 132 -2.53 3.07 12.63
CA HIS A 132 -3.07 4.07 11.72
C HIS A 132 -2.91 5.50 12.19
N GLN A 133 -3.42 5.79 13.38
CA GLN A 133 -3.36 7.10 14.02
C GLN A 133 -3.32 6.92 15.53
N GLY A 134 -2.96 8.00 16.21
CA GLY A 134 -2.98 8.09 17.65
C GLY A 134 -4.30 8.62 18.17
N GLY A 135 -5.18 7.76 18.68
CA GLY A 135 -6.38 8.16 19.44
C GLY A 135 -6.14 8.07 20.95
N ASN A 136 -6.90 8.82 21.76
CA ASN A 136 -6.86 8.76 23.23
C ASN A 136 -5.45 8.93 23.85
N GLY A 137 -4.61 9.82 23.30
CA GLY A 137 -3.26 10.10 23.81
C GLY A 137 -2.17 9.12 23.37
N VAL A 138 -2.49 8.16 22.50
CA VAL A 138 -1.49 7.30 21.84
C VAL A 138 -0.79 8.11 20.76
N GLN A 139 0.55 8.09 20.68
CA GLN A 139 1.30 8.78 19.62
C GLN A 139 1.82 7.77 18.60
N LEU A 140 1.70 8.05 17.31
CA LEU A 140 2.12 7.11 16.25
C LEU A 140 3.60 6.74 16.38
N GLY A 141 4.49 7.72 16.66
CA GLY A 141 5.91 7.46 16.88
C GLY A 141 6.18 6.44 17.99
N ARG A 142 5.46 6.52 19.12
CA ARG A 142 5.58 5.55 20.22
C ARG A 142 5.08 4.15 19.83
N VAL A 143 4.00 4.05 19.06
CA VAL A 143 3.49 2.76 18.57
C VAL A 143 4.49 2.15 17.57
N LEU A 144 5.10 2.96 16.71
CA LEU A 144 6.14 2.49 15.80
C LEU A 144 7.42 2.06 16.53
N ALA A 145 7.79 2.74 17.63
CA ALA A 145 8.86 2.31 18.52
C ALA A 145 8.55 0.94 19.16
N ASN A 146 7.31 0.69 19.58
CA ASN A 146 6.89 -0.63 20.06
C ASN A 146 7.06 -1.70 18.98
N VAL A 147 6.60 -1.43 17.74
CA VAL A 147 6.79 -2.35 16.61
C VAL A 147 8.28 -2.65 16.41
N ALA A 148 9.14 -1.64 16.40
CA ALA A 148 10.58 -1.83 16.24
C ALA A 148 11.19 -2.71 17.35
N SER A 149 10.78 -2.52 18.61
CA SER A 149 11.30 -3.27 19.78
C SER A 149 11.06 -4.79 19.74
N VAL A 150 10.10 -5.22 18.93
CA VAL A 150 9.77 -6.65 18.71
C VAL A 150 10.69 -7.29 17.68
N PHE A 151 11.17 -6.52 16.69
CA PHE A 151 11.90 -7.06 15.53
C PHE A 151 13.39 -6.69 15.50
N ILE A 152 13.79 -5.62 16.20
CA ILE A 152 15.14 -5.07 16.17
C ILE A 152 15.63 -4.89 17.61
N ALA A 153 16.85 -5.36 17.90
CA ALA A 153 17.51 -5.04 19.16
C ALA A 153 17.74 -3.52 19.23
N ALA A 154 17.02 -2.86 20.14
CA ALA A 154 16.91 -1.40 20.17
C ALA A 154 18.28 -0.72 20.30
N ASP A 155 18.61 0.15 19.33
CA ASP A 155 19.53 1.27 19.53
C ASP A 155 18.67 2.51 19.82
N ASP A 156 18.89 3.16 20.96
CA ASP A 156 18.18 4.38 21.37
C ASP A 156 18.22 5.48 20.30
N ARG A 157 19.26 5.52 19.46
CA ARG A 157 19.36 6.47 18.36
C ARG A 157 18.37 6.17 17.23
N LEU A 158 18.13 4.89 16.95
CA LEU A 158 17.20 4.44 15.92
C LEU A 158 15.76 4.72 16.37
N LEU A 159 15.44 4.42 17.64
CA LEU A 159 14.12 4.73 18.21
C LEU A 159 13.82 6.25 18.20
N LYS A 160 14.79 7.09 18.56
CA LYS A 160 14.61 8.56 18.53
C LYS A 160 14.44 9.13 17.11
N HIS A 161 15.10 8.55 16.11
CA HIS A 161 14.86 8.94 14.71
C HIS A 161 13.45 8.53 14.25
N LEU A 162 13.00 7.34 14.64
CA LEU A 162 11.65 6.85 14.38
C LEU A 162 10.55 7.68 15.09
N GLU A 163 10.84 8.37 16.19
CA GLU A 163 9.86 9.28 16.78
C GLU A 163 9.78 10.60 16.00
N ARG A 164 10.92 11.20 15.64
CA ARG A 164 10.96 12.48 14.92
C ARG A 164 10.38 12.40 13.51
N ASP A 165 10.72 11.34 12.78
CA ASP A 165 10.26 11.17 11.40
C ASP A 165 8.77 10.73 11.34
N SER A 166 8.13 10.46 12.50
CA SER A 166 6.72 10.09 12.58
C SER A 166 5.75 11.25 12.35
N GLU A 167 6.13 12.49 12.63
CA GLU A 167 5.30 13.67 12.36
C GLU A 167 5.12 13.89 10.85
N TRP A 168 6.22 13.80 10.10
CA TRP A 168 6.20 13.85 8.65
C TRP A 168 5.36 12.70 8.07
N LEU A 169 5.53 11.48 8.61
CA LEU A 169 4.73 10.32 8.22
C LEU A 169 3.24 10.53 8.47
N GLN A 170 2.86 11.08 9.63
CA GLN A 170 1.47 11.43 9.92
C GLN A 170 0.92 12.44 8.93
N GLN A 171 1.69 13.48 8.59
CA GLN A 171 1.29 14.47 7.60
C GLN A 171 1.08 13.83 6.21
N GLN A 172 1.99 12.95 5.78
CA GLN A 172 1.84 12.25 4.51
C GLN A 172 0.61 11.34 4.51
N LEU A 173 0.41 10.55 5.57
CA LEU A 173 -0.73 9.66 5.72
C LEU A 173 -2.07 10.41 5.88
N GLY A 174 -2.05 11.69 6.23
CA GLY A 174 -3.24 12.56 6.24
C GLY A 174 -3.94 12.63 4.88
N GLN A 175 -3.19 12.46 3.78
CA GLN A 175 -3.75 12.41 2.42
C GLN A 175 -4.55 11.13 2.13
N TYR A 176 -4.45 10.10 2.98
CA TYR A 176 -5.26 8.89 2.85
C TYR A 176 -6.73 9.14 3.23
N GLY A 177 -7.00 10.09 4.13
CA GLY A 177 -8.35 10.37 4.62
C GLY A 177 -9.38 10.59 3.50
N PRO A 178 -9.14 11.52 2.56
CA PRO A 178 -10.05 11.80 1.44
C PRO A 178 -10.35 10.60 0.53
N ILE A 179 -9.40 9.67 0.35
CA ILE A 179 -9.59 8.50 -0.53
C ILE A 179 -10.02 7.24 0.23
N SER A 180 -10.00 7.26 1.56
CA SER A 180 -10.28 6.07 2.37
C SER A 180 -11.69 5.51 2.17
N GLY A 181 -12.66 6.39 1.86
CA GLY A 181 -14.05 6.01 1.58
C GLY A 181 -14.23 5.29 0.24
N ASP A 182 -13.19 5.25 -0.61
CA ASP A 182 -13.22 4.48 -1.85
C ASP A 182 -13.00 2.97 -1.58
N PHE A 183 -12.65 2.56 -0.36
CA PHE A 183 -12.30 1.17 -0.07
C PHE A 183 -13.15 0.59 1.06
N VAL A 184 -13.61 -0.65 0.88
CA VAL A 184 -14.19 -1.42 1.99
C VAL A 184 -13.07 -1.80 2.94
N THR A 185 -13.06 -1.19 4.13
CA THR A 185 -11.96 -1.34 5.08
C THR A 185 -12.38 -2.12 6.32
N LYS A 186 -11.66 -3.19 6.65
CA LYS A 186 -11.78 -3.93 7.90
C LYS A 186 -10.51 -3.78 8.72
N PHE A 187 -10.67 -3.75 10.04
CA PHE A 187 -9.55 -3.63 10.98
C PHE A 187 -9.56 -4.82 11.91
N ALA A 188 -8.40 -5.46 12.07
CA ALA A 188 -8.15 -6.45 13.09
C ALA A 188 -7.09 -5.93 14.07
N TYR A 189 -7.25 -6.25 15.35
CA TYR A 189 -6.29 -5.86 16.40
C TYR A 189 -5.87 -7.05 17.25
N GLU A 190 -4.66 -7.00 17.79
CA GLU A 190 -4.12 -8.02 18.69
C GLU A 190 -4.78 -7.98 20.07
N GLU A 191 -5.00 -9.15 20.64
CA GLU A 191 -5.55 -9.32 21.99
C GLU A 191 -4.44 -9.48 23.04
N TYR A 192 -3.33 -10.13 22.68
CA TYR A 192 -2.27 -10.49 23.61
C TYR A 192 -1.02 -9.63 23.47
N LYS A 193 -0.26 -9.50 24.56
CA LYS A 193 1.02 -8.79 24.56
C LYS A 193 2.10 -9.64 23.89
N THR A 194 2.91 -9.01 23.05
CA THR A 194 4.06 -9.64 22.40
C THR A 194 5.31 -9.57 23.30
N PRO A 195 6.04 -10.67 23.52
CA PRO A 195 7.36 -10.65 24.15
C PRO A 195 8.38 -9.84 23.31
N THR A 196 9.08 -8.92 23.95
CA THR A 196 10.15 -8.11 23.34
C THR A 196 11.50 -8.81 23.50
N LEU A 197 12.48 -8.37 22.71
CA LEU A 197 13.86 -8.85 22.80
C LEU A 197 14.54 -8.52 24.15
N LEU A 198 13.96 -7.59 24.92
CA LEU A 198 14.43 -7.18 26.24
C LEU A 198 13.78 -7.98 27.38
N GLY A 199 12.97 -9.00 27.08
CA GLY A 199 12.34 -9.87 28.08
C GLY A 199 11.08 -9.31 28.74
N HIS A 200 10.56 -8.18 28.27
CA HIS A 200 9.27 -7.64 28.69
C HIS A 200 8.17 -8.03 27.69
N SER A 201 6.89 -7.92 28.04
CA SER A 201 5.79 -8.10 27.09
C SER A 201 5.00 -6.81 26.95
N ILE A 202 4.72 -6.39 25.72
CA ILE A 202 4.04 -5.13 25.40
C ILE A 202 2.85 -5.36 24.47
N MET A 203 1.84 -4.50 24.57
CA MET A 203 0.85 -4.35 23.51
C MET A 203 1.51 -3.51 22.41
N VAL A 204 1.80 -4.11 21.27
CA VAL A 204 2.59 -3.50 20.20
C VAL A 204 1.80 -2.40 19.53
N VAL A 205 0.58 -2.71 19.08
CA VAL A 205 -0.38 -1.80 18.45
C VAL A 205 -1.71 -1.88 19.21
N PRO A 206 -1.94 -0.97 20.18
CA PRO A 206 -3.19 -0.93 20.91
C PRO A 206 -4.39 -0.76 19.99
N LYS A 207 -5.56 -1.30 20.38
CA LYS A 207 -6.83 -1.17 19.63
C LYS A 207 -7.13 0.26 19.16
N ALA A 208 -6.88 1.26 20.02
CA ALA A 208 -7.10 2.68 19.71
C ALA A 208 -6.20 3.22 18.58
N SER A 209 -5.14 2.51 18.21
CA SER A 209 -4.29 2.81 17.06
C SER A 209 -4.55 1.87 15.87
N ALA A 210 -4.96 0.63 16.13
CA ALA A 210 -5.30 -0.36 15.11
C ALA A 210 -6.64 -0.09 14.41
N VAL A 211 -7.56 0.62 15.06
CA VAL A 211 -8.91 0.88 14.56
C VAL A 211 -9.11 2.39 14.39
N VAL A 212 -9.65 2.81 13.24
CA VAL A 212 -9.96 4.22 12.96
C VAL A 212 -11.44 4.49 13.27
N PRO A 213 -11.76 5.31 14.29
CA PRO A 213 -13.15 5.62 14.63
C PRO A 213 -13.88 6.33 13.47
N GLY A 214 -15.15 6.00 13.25
CA GLY A 214 -16.00 6.68 12.28
C GLY A 214 -15.85 6.24 10.83
N GLN A 215 -14.99 5.25 10.53
CA GLN A 215 -15.06 4.52 9.26
C GLN A 215 -16.30 3.62 9.27
N ALA A 216 -17.17 3.77 8.26
CA ALA A 216 -18.38 2.97 8.10
C ALA A 216 -18.02 1.48 7.95
N ASP A 217 -18.88 0.60 8.47
CA ASP A 217 -18.77 -0.87 8.40
C ASP A 217 -17.56 -1.52 9.09
N ALA A 218 -16.85 -0.77 9.93
CA ALA A 218 -15.70 -1.24 10.67
C ALA A 218 -16.08 -1.81 12.05
N GLU A 219 -16.86 -2.90 12.12
CA GLU A 219 -16.78 -3.72 13.33
C GLU A 219 -15.38 -4.34 13.37
N PRO A 220 -14.56 -4.01 14.40
CA PRO A 220 -13.18 -4.45 14.41
C PRO A 220 -13.10 -5.92 14.81
N ILE A 221 -12.31 -6.67 14.07
CA ILE A 221 -12.02 -8.08 14.32
C ILE A 221 -11.02 -8.17 15.49
N VAL A 222 -11.32 -9.00 16.47
CA VAL A 222 -10.35 -9.37 17.50
C VAL A 222 -9.56 -10.55 16.98
N ALA A 223 -8.23 -10.44 16.93
CA ALA A 223 -7.37 -11.59 16.66
C ALA A 223 -6.83 -12.11 17.99
N HIS A 224 -7.13 -13.37 18.31
CA HIS A 224 -6.76 -14.05 19.56
C HIS A 224 -5.28 -14.49 19.51
N GLY A 225 -4.40 -13.51 19.31
CA GLY A 225 -2.97 -13.65 19.16
C GLY A 225 -2.25 -12.38 19.61
N ASP A 226 -0.94 -12.50 19.75
CA ASP A 226 -0.05 -11.33 19.85
C ASP A 226 0.27 -10.76 18.45
N HIS A 227 0.93 -9.61 18.37
CA HIS A 227 1.27 -8.93 17.11
C HIS A 227 1.96 -9.83 16.08
N ILE A 228 2.74 -10.82 16.53
CA ILE A 228 3.48 -11.75 15.67
C ILE A 228 2.58 -12.89 15.20
N SER A 229 1.73 -13.41 16.08
CA SER A 229 0.92 -14.61 15.86
C SER A 229 -0.49 -14.32 15.34
N MET A 230 -0.97 -13.08 15.39
CA MET A 230 -2.32 -12.69 14.93
C MET A 230 -2.60 -12.98 13.43
N VAL A 231 -1.56 -13.22 12.64
CA VAL A 231 -1.64 -13.59 11.22
C VAL A 231 -1.23 -15.04 10.95
N LYS A 232 -1.02 -15.84 12.00
CA LYS A 232 -0.54 -17.22 11.93
C LYS A 232 -1.59 -18.16 12.49
N PHE A 233 -2.45 -18.64 11.61
CA PHE A 233 -3.54 -19.52 12.00
C PHE A 233 -3.04 -20.98 12.08
N PRO A 234 -3.33 -21.71 13.17
CA PRO A 234 -2.87 -23.08 13.34
C PRO A 234 -3.60 -24.07 12.42
N SER A 235 -4.84 -23.77 12.02
CA SER A 235 -5.64 -24.60 11.12
C SER A 235 -6.72 -23.76 10.42
N ARG A 236 -7.40 -24.35 9.43
CA ARG A 236 -8.57 -23.75 8.74
C ARG A 236 -9.83 -23.70 9.62
N ASP A 237 -9.88 -24.51 10.67
CA ASP A 237 -11.00 -24.55 11.63
C ASP A 237 -10.79 -23.56 12.79
N ASN A 238 -9.69 -22.80 12.79
CA ASN A 238 -9.44 -21.78 13.79
C ASN A 238 -10.43 -20.61 13.62
N VAL A 239 -11.00 -20.15 14.73
CA VAL A 239 -12.02 -19.08 14.72
C VAL A 239 -11.55 -17.79 14.04
N ASP A 240 -10.29 -17.38 14.24
CA ASP A 240 -9.76 -16.17 13.61
C ASP A 240 -9.55 -16.37 12.11
N TYR A 241 -9.11 -17.57 11.70
CA TYR A 241 -9.01 -17.93 10.29
C TYR A 241 -10.37 -17.87 9.62
N THR A 242 -11.39 -18.52 10.21
CA THR A 242 -12.75 -18.54 9.69
C THR A 242 -13.29 -17.12 9.56
N THR A 243 -13.18 -16.31 10.62
CA THR A 243 -13.64 -14.92 10.63
C THR A 243 -12.96 -14.10 9.53
N VAL A 244 -11.64 -14.17 9.41
CA VAL A 244 -10.90 -13.44 8.36
C VAL A 244 -11.29 -13.94 6.97
N SER A 245 -11.39 -15.26 6.77
CA SER A 245 -11.73 -15.85 5.49
C SER A 245 -13.14 -15.45 5.04
N GLU A 246 -14.13 -15.48 5.91
CA GLU A 246 -15.50 -15.07 5.62
C GLU A 246 -15.58 -13.60 5.22
N GLN A 247 -14.88 -12.71 5.93
CA GLN A 247 -14.81 -11.29 5.56
C GLN A 247 -14.18 -11.08 4.18
N LEU A 248 -13.13 -11.83 3.85
CA LEU A 248 -12.49 -11.77 2.54
C LEU A 248 -13.39 -12.35 1.43
N GLN A 249 -14.16 -13.40 1.71
CA GLN A 249 -15.12 -13.96 0.77
C GLN A 249 -16.24 -12.95 0.45
N ILE A 250 -16.79 -12.31 1.48
CA ILE A 250 -17.79 -11.24 1.31
C ILE A 250 -17.23 -10.12 0.44
N MET A 251 -16.01 -9.64 0.75
CA MET A 251 -15.36 -8.63 -0.07
C MET A 251 -15.19 -9.08 -1.52
N ALA A 252 -14.75 -10.32 -1.74
CA ALA A 252 -14.52 -10.85 -3.09
C ALA A 252 -15.81 -10.95 -3.92
N MET A 253 -16.94 -11.29 -3.29
CA MET A 253 -18.24 -11.38 -3.94
C MET A 253 -18.74 -10.02 -4.47
N GLU A 254 -18.43 -8.94 -3.76
CA GLU A 254 -18.91 -7.58 -4.08
C GLU A 254 -17.90 -6.74 -4.90
N ALA A 255 -16.69 -7.25 -5.06
CA ALA A 255 -15.57 -6.48 -5.59
C ALA A 255 -15.69 -6.15 -7.08
N GLU A 256 -16.21 -7.08 -7.88
CA GLU A 256 -16.23 -6.98 -9.34
C GLU A 256 -17.08 -5.81 -9.82
N ASP A 257 -18.36 -5.78 -9.44
CA ASP A 257 -19.31 -4.73 -9.85
C ASP A 257 -18.84 -3.34 -9.41
N THR A 258 -18.31 -3.23 -8.19
CA THR A 258 -17.85 -1.97 -7.61
C THR A 258 -16.64 -1.41 -8.36
N VAL A 259 -15.65 -2.27 -8.62
CA VAL A 259 -14.43 -1.87 -9.34
C VAL A 259 -14.75 -1.53 -10.79
N GLN A 260 -15.58 -2.34 -11.45
CA GLN A 260 -16.00 -2.06 -12.82
C GLN A 260 -16.72 -0.71 -12.93
N SER A 261 -17.65 -0.43 -12.01
CA SER A 261 -18.35 0.86 -11.94
C SER A 261 -17.38 2.04 -11.75
N ARG A 262 -16.31 1.84 -10.96
CA ARG A 262 -15.27 2.85 -10.77
C ARG A 262 -14.46 3.10 -12.04
N TRP A 263 -14.08 2.05 -12.76
CA TRP A 263 -13.40 2.17 -14.06
C TRP A 263 -14.26 2.84 -15.12
N GLU A 264 -15.57 2.57 -15.13
CA GLU A 264 -16.53 3.25 -15.99
C GLU A 264 -16.66 4.74 -15.65
N ALA A 265 -16.72 5.09 -14.36
CA ALA A 265 -16.71 6.48 -13.92
C ALA A 265 -15.41 7.20 -14.30
N ASP A 266 -14.26 6.54 -14.15
CA ASP A 266 -12.95 7.10 -14.51
C ASP A 266 -12.84 7.37 -16.01
N ARG A 267 -13.31 6.43 -16.86
CA ARG A 267 -13.37 6.60 -18.32
C ARG A 267 -14.31 7.73 -18.74
N ARG A 268 -15.48 7.86 -18.10
CA ARG A 268 -16.42 8.97 -18.36
C ARG A 268 -15.79 10.31 -18.03
N ALA A 269 -15.17 10.42 -16.86
CA ALA A 269 -14.47 11.63 -16.43
C ALA A 269 -13.33 12.02 -17.40
N GLU A 270 -12.69 11.05 -18.04
CA GLU A 270 -11.68 11.32 -19.07
C GLU A 270 -12.31 11.82 -20.37
N SER A 271 -13.41 11.21 -20.84
CA SER A 271 -14.09 11.64 -22.08
C SER A 271 -14.71 13.03 -22.00
N GLU A 272 -15.02 13.49 -20.79
CA GLU A 272 -15.60 14.82 -20.53
C GLU A 272 -14.53 15.91 -20.34
N ARG A 273 -13.24 15.55 -20.26
CA ARG A 273 -12.16 16.55 -20.19
C ARG A 273 -11.99 17.22 -21.56
N PRO A 274 -11.97 18.56 -21.62
CA PRO A 274 -11.68 19.24 -22.87
C PRO A 274 -10.29 18.85 -23.37
N ASP A 275 -10.19 18.40 -24.63
CA ASP A 275 -8.92 18.10 -25.32
C ASP A 275 -7.96 19.31 -25.39
N THR A 276 -8.50 20.50 -25.18
CA THR A 276 -7.72 21.73 -25.16
C THR A 276 -7.24 22.00 -23.73
N PRO A 277 -5.92 22.14 -23.49
CA PRO A 277 -5.44 22.72 -22.25
C PRO A 277 -6.22 24.01 -21.99
N PRO A 278 -6.67 24.30 -20.75
CA PRO A 278 -7.19 25.62 -20.47
C PRO A 278 -6.18 26.62 -21.01
N THR A 279 -6.65 27.57 -21.83
CA THR A 279 -5.84 28.72 -22.21
C THR A 279 -5.21 29.22 -20.92
N PRO A 280 -3.87 29.37 -20.83
CA PRO A 280 -3.28 29.85 -19.60
C PRO A 280 -3.97 31.18 -19.32
N SER A 281 -4.83 31.21 -18.32
CA SER A 281 -5.40 32.45 -17.84
C SER A 281 -4.18 33.29 -17.54
N SER A 282 -3.94 34.33 -18.32
CA SER A 282 -2.92 35.33 -18.04
C SER A 282 -3.35 36.16 -16.82
N THR A 283 -3.87 35.49 -15.79
CA THR A 283 -3.81 35.98 -14.43
C THR A 283 -2.34 35.95 -14.09
N VAL A 284 -1.66 37.01 -14.51
CA VAL A 284 -0.43 37.48 -13.89
C VAL A 284 -0.73 37.48 -12.40
N ILE A 285 -0.33 36.42 -11.70
CA ILE A 285 -0.24 36.45 -10.26
C ILE A 285 0.77 37.56 -10.01
N PRO A 286 0.38 38.72 -9.46
CA PRO A 286 1.30 39.82 -9.30
C PRO A 286 2.21 39.44 -8.15
N PHE A 287 3.27 38.69 -8.43
CA PHE A 287 4.42 38.67 -7.55
C PHE A 287 4.89 40.12 -7.46
N ARG A 288 4.80 40.72 -6.27
CA ARG A 288 5.48 41.99 -6.01
C ARG A 288 6.95 41.77 -6.38
N ARG A 289 7.50 42.64 -7.23
CA ARG A 289 8.93 42.64 -7.52
C ARG A 289 9.67 42.76 -6.18
N ASP A 290 10.54 41.80 -5.88
CA ASP A 290 11.39 41.90 -4.71
C ASP A 290 12.41 43.03 -4.95
N PRO A 291 12.41 44.11 -4.14
CA PRO A 291 13.38 45.18 -4.26
C PRO A 291 14.83 44.72 -3.95
N LYS A 292 15.00 43.53 -3.37
CA LYS A 292 16.29 42.89 -3.10
C LYS A 292 16.68 41.84 -4.12
N PHE A 293 15.93 41.72 -5.22
CA PHE A 293 16.26 40.79 -6.30
C PHE A 293 17.64 41.11 -6.87
N VAL A 294 18.56 40.15 -6.73
CA VAL A 294 19.89 40.24 -7.34
C VAL A 294 19.80 39.66 -8.75
N SER A 295 19.70 40.54 -9.75
CA SER A 295 19.51 40.12 -11.14
C SER A 295 20.73 39.40 -11.71
N ARG A 296 20.50 38.24 -12.32
CA ARG A 296 21.43 37.57 -13.23
C ARG A 296 21.03 37.91 -14.67
N SER A 297 21.25 39.17 -15.04
CA SER A 297 20.73 39.76 -16.28
C SER A 297 21.13 38.98 -17.54
N ASP A 298 22.35 38.43 -17.54
CA ASP A 298 22.88 37.56 -18.58
C ASP A 298 22.05 36.27 -18.78
N ILE A 299 21.63 35.65 -17.68
CA ILE A 299 20.81 34.44 -17.69
C ILE A 299 19.37 34.77 -18.08
N LEU A 300 18.82 35.85 -17.55
CA LEU A 300 17.44 36.28 -17.82
C LEU A 300 17.25 36.65 -19.30
N GLU A 301 18.20 37.37 -19.91
CA GLU A 301 18.17 37.68 -21.34
C GLU A 301 18.23 36.41 -22.20
N ARG A 302 19.04 35.43 -21.80
CA ARG A 302 19.16 34.17 -22.51
C ARG A 302 17.88 33.33 -22.43
N ILE A 303 17.23 33.29 -21.26
CA ILE A 303 15.91 32.66 -21.10
C ILE A 303 14.89 33.36 -21.99
N HIS A 304 14.86 34.69 -21.99
CA HIS A 304 13.95 35.47 -22.82
C HIS A 304 14.15 35.13 -24.31
N GLN A 305 15.38 35.19 -24.82
CA GLN A 305 15.65 34.87 -26.22
C GLN A 305 15.23 33.44 -26.62
N LEU A 306 15.42 32.47 -25.73
CA LEU A 306 15.06 31.07 -25.99
C LEU A 306 13.55 30.81 -25.87
N CYS A 307 12.83 31.53 -25.00
CA CYS A 307 11.38 31.41 -24.83
C CYS A 307 10.58 31.97 -26.01
N PHE A 308 11.12 32.96 -26.72
CA PHE A 308 10.45 33.59 -27.88
C PHE A 308 10.71 32.86 -29.21
N GLN A 309 11.42 31.73 -29.20
CA GLN A 309 11.59 30.91 -30.41
C GLN A 309 10.32 30.12 -30.72
N PRO A 310 9.78 30.20 -31.95
CA PRO A 310 8.64 29.39 -32.37
C PRO A 310 8.92 27.88 -32.19
N ALA A 311 7.99 27.16 -31.59
CA ALA A 311 8.10 25.72 -31.27
C ALA A 311 9.27 25.33 -30.33
N GLY A 312 9.87 26.29 -29.60
CA GLY A 312 10.90 26.02 -28.60
C GLY A 312 10.33 25.28 -27.38
N ARG A 313 10.98 24.18 -26.98
CA ARG A 313 10.74 23.51 -25.69
C ARG A 313 11.96 23.75 -24.80
N MET A 314 11.74 24.30 -23.62
CA MET A 314 12.79 24.61 -22.66
C MET A 314 12.44 24.08 -21.27
N ALA A 315 13.44 23.58 -20.56
CA ALA A 315 13.34 23.25 -19.15
C ALA A 315 14.42 24.02 -18.39
N LEU A 316 14.02 24.71 -17.32
CA LEU A 316 14.93 25.28 -16.33
C LEU A 316 15.29 24.20 -15.32
N VAL A 317 16.57 23.89 -15.19
CA VAL A 317 17.10 22.91 -14.23
C VAL A 317 18.00 23.64 -13.26
N GLY A 318 17.67 23.56 -11.97
CA GLY A 318 18.44 24.18 -10.90
C GLY A 318 17.99 23.67 -9.54
N LEU A 319 18.82 23.89 -8.52
CA LEU A 319 18.43 23.71 -7.12
C LEU A 319 17.40 24.79 -6.79
N GLY A 320 16.18 24.40 -6.43
CA GLY A 320 15.11 25.34 -6.10
C GLY A 320 15.55 26.32 -5.00
N GLY A 321 15.26 27.60 -5.21
CA GLY A 321 15.49 28.69 -4.25
C GLY A 321 14.40 29.74 -4.39
N VAL A 322 14.18 30.54 -3.35
CA VAL A 322 13.21 31.65 -3.36
C VAL A 322 13.95 32.92 -3.77
N GLY A 323 13.54 33.53 -4.88
CA GLY A 323 14.04 34.80 -5.41
C GLY A 323 13.04 35.41 -6.38
#